data_AF-A0A6B1BP77-F1
#
_entry.id   AF-A0A6B1BP77-F1
#
_cell.length_a   1.000
_cell.length_b   1.000
_cell.length_c   1.000
_cell.angle_alpha   90.00
_cell.angle_beta   90.00
_cell.angle_gamma   90.00
#
_symmetry.space_group_name_H-M   'P 1'
#
loop_
_entity.id
_entity.type
_entity.pdbx_description
1 polymer ?
#
loop_
_entity_poly.entity_id
_entity_poly.type
_entity_poly.pdbx_seq_one_letter_code
_entity_poly.pdbx_strand_id
1 'polypeptide(L)'
;MHDDKKIPKFDSYEEMAAFWETHSLADYWDQTESVDFDFAPEARRQYLVGVDREVLARVQRLARTRGVSIESLVNLLLEQRLLEIENPTSNV
;
A
#
# COMPACT_ATOMS: atom_id res chain seq x y z
N MET A 1 44.16 11.14 4.21
CA MET A 1 43.87 9.69 4.30
C MET A 1 42.37 9.55 4.21
N HIS A 2 41.85 9.13 3.06
CA HIS A 2 40.49 8.60 3.03
C HIS A 2 40.63 7.18 3.56
N ASP A 3 40.11 6.93 4.76
CA ASP A 3 40.00 5.56 5.27
C ASP A 3 39.26 4.74 4.22
N ASP A 4 39.81 3.57 3.93
CA ASP A 4 39.36 2.61 2.92
C ASP A 4 38.06 1.91 3.39
N LYS A 5 37.05 2.70 3.76
CA LYS A 5 35.76 2.21 4.25
C LYS A 5 35.04 1.54 3.10
N LYS A 6 34.66 0.26 3.25
CA LYS A 6 33.86 -0.48 2.27
C LYS A 6 32.53 -0.86 2.87
N ILE A 7 31.47 -0.81 2.07
CA ILE A 7 30.17 -1.36 2.47
C ILE A 7 30.34 -2.89 2.62
N PRO A 8 30.08 -3.47 3.80
CA PRO A 8 30.22 -4.90 4.01
C PRO A 8 29.11 -5.69 3.28
N LYS A 9 29.32 -6.99 3.11
CA LYS A 9 28.23 -7.89 2.70
C LYS A 9 27.38 -8.20 3.91
N PHE A 10 26.06 -8.11 3.77
CA PHE A 10 25.09 -8.42 4.81
C PHE A 10 24.46 -9.77 4.53
N ASP A 11 24.29 -10.58 5.57
CA ASP A 11 23.61 -11.88 5.50
C ASP A 11 22.09 -11.75 5.77
N SER A 12 21.64 -10.59 6.29
CA SER A 12 20.23 -10.29 6.51
C SER A 12 19.88 -8.80 6.39
N TYR A 13 18.58 -8.50 6.21
CA TYR A 13 18.07 -7.13 6.23
C TYR A 13 18.22 -6.44 7.60
N GLU A 14 18.14 -7.21 8.69
CA GLU A 14 18.28 -6.70 10.05
C GLU A 14 19.72 -6.26 10.34
N GLU A 15 20.70 -7.01 9.84
CA GLU A 15 22.12 -6.67 9.94
C GLU A 15 22.45 -5.39 9.14
N MET A 16 21.91 -5.28 7.92
CA MET A 16 22.05 -4.07 7.11
C MET A 16 21.43 -2.85 7.79
N ALA A 17 20.25 -3.00 8.40
CA ALA A 17 19.60 -1.91 9.13
C ALA A 17 20.45 -1.45 10.32
N ALA A 18 20.94 -2.39 11.14
CA ALA A 18 21.79 -2.08 12.30
C ALA A 18 23.10 -1.37 11.91
N PHE A 19 23.68 -1.71 10.75
CA PHE A 19 24.84 -1.02 10.22
C PHE A 19 24.52 0.46 9.91
N TRP A 20 23.43 0.72 9.18
CA TRP A 20 23.04 2.08 8.79
C TRP A 20 22.46 2.94 9.92
N GLU A 21 22.07 2.35 11.06
CA GLU A 21 21.73 3.15 12.26
C GLU A 21 22.91 3.96 12.79
N THR A 22 24.13 3.45 12.61
CA THR A 22 25.35 4.05 13.16
C THR A 22 26.26 4.68 12.10
N HIS A 23 25.99 4.42 10.82
CA HIS A 23 26.80 4.89 9.69
C HIS A 23 26.03 5.85 8.79
N SER A 24 26.66 6.97 8.42
CA SER A 24 26.08 7.91 7.45
C SER A 24 26.24 7.38 6.03
N LEU A 25 25.18 7.43 5.22
CA LEU A 25 25.24 7.09 3.78
C LEU A 25 26.26 7.96 3.03
N ALA A 26 26.43 9.22 3.44
CA ALA A 26 27.36 10.16 2.81
C ALA A 26 28.82 9.68 2.86
N ASP A 27 29.19 8.89 3.88
CA ASP A 27 30.54 8.32 4.01
C ASP A 27 30.87 7.26 2.96
N TYR A 28 29.84 6.76 2.26
CA TYR A 28 29.95 5.68 1.27
C TYR A 28 29.45 6.10 -0.11
N TRP A 29 29.28 7.40 -0.37
CA TRP A 29 28.68 7.92 -1.60
C TRP A 29 29.37 7.40 -2.88
N ASP A 30 30.70 7.31 -2.86
CA ASP A 30 31.52 6.80 -3.97
C ASP A 30 31.32 5.30 -4.27
N GLN A 31 30.64 4.56 -3.38
CA GLN A 31 30.28 3.15 -3.55
C GLN A 31 28.80 2.94 -3.88
N THR A 32 28.03 4.02 -4.01
CA THR A 32 26.61 3.99 -4.37
C THR A 32 26.40 4.41 -5.82
N GLU A 33 25.31 3.96 -6.42
CA GLU A 33 24.87 4.42 -7.73
C GLU A 33 23.58 5.22 -7.61
N SER A 34 23.44 6.24 -8.45
CA SER A 34 22.19 6.96 -8.58
C SER A 34 21.15 6.03 -9.19
N VAL A 35 20.02 5.87 -8.50
CA VAL A 35 18.86 5.14 -9.01
C VAL A 35 17.77 6.15 -9.35
N ASP A 36 17.35 6.15 -10.62
CA ASP A 36 16.15 6.85 -11.04
C ASP A 36 14.92 6.06 -10.59
N PHE A 37 14.08 6.66 -9.75
CA PHE A 37 12.75 6.15 -9.44
C PHE A 37 11.73 7.21 -9.81
N ASP A 38 10.66 6.77 -10.47
CA ASP A 38 9.51 7.63 -10.70
C ASP A 38 8.55 7.50 -9.53
N PHE A 39 8.42 8.56 -8.73
CA PHE A 39 7.18 8.73 -7.99
C PHE A 39 6.09 8.95 -9.02
N ALA A 40 5.07 8.10 -9.03
CA ALA A 40 3.89 8.27 -9.87
C ALA A 40 2.83 9.05 -9.08
N PRO A 41 2.84 10.40 -9.06
CA PRO A 41 1.81 11.19 -8.37
C PRO A 41 0.41 10.98 -8.98
N GLU A 42 0.36 10.58 -10.25
CA GLU A 42 -0.85 10.18 -11.00
C GLU A 42 -1.30 8.74 -10.67
N ALA A 43 -0.54 8.00 -9.85
CA ALA A 43 -0.95 6.66 -9.45
C ALA A 43 -2.31 6.75 -8.75
N ARG A 44 -3.24 5.91 -9.20
CA ARG A 44 -4.61 5.87 -8.70
C ARG A 44 -4.58 5.74 -7.17
N ARG A 45 -5.09 6.75 -6.46
CA ARG A 45 -5.14 6.74 -5.00
C ARG A 45 -5.97 5.53 -4.55
N GLN A 46 -5.32 4.62 -3.84
CA GLN A 46 -5.98 3.49 -3.21
C GLN A 46 -6.38 3.89 -1.80
N TYR A 47 -7.69 3.90 -1.54
CA TYR A 47 -8.24 4.12 -0.22
C TYR A 47 -8.47 2.76 0.43
N LEU A 48 -7.77 2.50 1.54
CA LEU A 48 -7.92 1.25 2.28
C LEU A 48 -8.94 1.44 3.40
N VAL A 49 -9.97 0.60 3.40
CA VAL A 49 -10.99 0.53 4.44
C VAL A 49 -10.91 -0.85 5.08
N GLY A 50 -10.80 -0.88 6.41
CA GLY A 50 -10.86 -2.13 7.16
C GLY A 50 -12.24 -2.77 7.04
N VAL A 51 -12.30 -4.03 6.63
CA VAL A 51 -13.54 -4.80 6.49
C VAL A 51 -13.42 -6.06 7.34
N ASP A 52 -14.47 -6.36 8.09
CA ASP A 52 -14.55 -7.60 8.86
C ASP A 52 -14.37 -8.84 7.97
N ARG A 53 -13.73 -9.88 8.51
CA ARG A 53 -13.38 -11.10 7.78
C ARG A 53 -14.60 -11.79 7.18
N GLU A 54 -15.69 -11.90 7.93
CA GLU A 54 -16.89 -12.59 7.47
C GLU A 54 -17.62 -11.79 6.40
N VAL A 55 -17.64 -10.47 6.55
CA VAL A 55 -18.18 -9.55 5.53
C VAL A 55 -17.39 -9.67 4.23
N LEU A 56 -16.06 -9.60 4.29
CA LEU A 56 -15.22 -9.76 3.12
C LEU A 56 -15.45 -11.11 2.42
N ALA A 57 -15.53 -12.20 3.19
CA ALA A 57 -15.79 -13.53 2.63
C ALA A 57 -17.14 -13.59 1.89
N ARG A 58 -18.18 -12.92 2.39
CA ARG A 58 -19.48 -12.84 1.73
C ARG A 58 -19.41 -12.03 0.43
N VAL A 59 -18.77 -10.86 0.46
CA VAL A 59 -18.58 -10.01 -0.71
C VAL A 59 -17.79 -10.75 -1.79
N GLN A 60 -16.71 -11.45 -1.43
CA GLN A 60 -15.91 -12.25 -2.35
C GLN A 60 -16.72 -13.31 -3.08
N ARG A 61 -17.57 -14.07 -2.36
CA ARG A 61 -18.44 -15.07 -2.99
C ARG A 61 -19.40 -14.41 -3.97
N LEU A 62 -20.05 -13.31 -3.56
CA LEU A 62 -21.03 -12.63 -4.39
C LEU A 62 -20.40 -12.01 -5.64
N ALA A 63 -19.22 -11.39 -5.51
CA ALA A 63 -18.47 -10.82 -6.62
C ALA A 63 -18.13 -11.90 -7.67
N ARG A 64 -17.64 -13.06 -7.21
CA ARG A 64 -17.35 -14.22 -8.07
C ARG A 64 -18.59 -14.72 -8.79
N THR A 65 -19.70 -14.92 -8.08
CA THR A 65 -20.96 -15.37 -8.68
C THR A 65 -21.48 -14.39 -9.74
N ARG A 66 -21.26 -13.09 -9.54
CA ARG A 66 -21.70 -12.03 -10.46
C ARG A 66 -20.70 -11.69 -11.56
N GLY A 67 -19.51 -12.29 -11.55
CA GLY A 67 -18.45 -12.00 -12.54
C GLY A 67 -17.90 -10.58 -12.46
N VAL A 68 -17.96 -9.93 -11.29
CA VAL A 68 -17.48 -8.56 -11.06
C VAL A 68 -16.33 -8.55 -10.06
N SER A 69 -15.56 -7.46 -10.04
CA SER A 69 -14.51 -7.28 -9.03
C SER A 69 -15.09 -7.02 -7.63
N ILE A 70 -14.32 -7.33 -6.59
CA ILE A 70 -14.69 -7.03 -5.21
C ILE A 70 -14.87 -5.52 -5.03
N GLU A 71 -13.94 -4.72 -5.57
CA GLU A 71 -13.99 -3.26 -5.51
C GLU A 71 -15.26 -2.72 -6.14
N SER A 72 -15.60 -3.16 -7.36
CA SER A 72 -16.82 -2.74 -8.05
C SER A 72 -18.08 -3.09 -7.26
N LEU A 73 -18.14 -4.29 -6.68
CA LEU A 73 -19.28 -4.70 -5.87
C LEU A 73 -19.37 -3.89 -4.57
N VAL A 74 -18.25 -3.63 -3.90
CA VAL A 74 -18.22 -2.83 -2.66
C VAL A 74 -18.68 -1.40 -2.95
N ASN A 75 -18.13 -0.75 -3.98
CA ASN A 75 -18.49 0.62 -4.33
C ASN A 75 -19.99 0.74 -4.66
N LEU A 76 -20.53 -0.18 -5.47
CA LEU A 76 -21.95 -0.18 -5.80
C LEU A 76 -22.84 -0.36 -4.55
N LEU A 77 -22.47 -1.27 -3.64
CA LEU A 77 -23.21 -1.46 -2.40
C LEU A 77 -23.14 -0.22 -1.50
N LEU A 78 -21.97 0.41 -1.39
CA LEU A 78 -21.80 1.62 -0.60
C LEU A 78 -22.60 2.78 -1.17
N GLU A 79 -22.55 3.02 -2.49
CA GLU A 79 -23.34 4.05 -3.15
C GLU A 79 -24.84 3.87 -2.93
N GLN A 80 -25.35 2.64 -3.08
CA GLN A 80 -26.76 2.34 -2.80
C GLN A 80 -27.15 2.67 -1.36
N ARG A 81 -26.31 2.28 -0.38
CA ARG A 81 -26.57 2.55 1.03
C ARG A 81 -26.45 4.03 1.38
N LEU A 82 -25.52 4.75 0.76
CA LEU A 82 -25.38 6.19 0.94
C LEU A 82 -26.61 6.92 0.41
N LEU A 83 -27.10 6.56 -0.78
CA LEU A 83 -28.33 7.14 -1.34
C LEU A 83 -29.56 6.91 -0.44
N GLU A 84 -29.68 5.73 0.17
CA GLU A 84 -30.75 5.43 1.15
C GLU A 84 -30.63 6.29 2.42
N ILE A 85 -29.42 6.50 2.92
CA ILE A 85 -29.15 7.29 4.13
C ILE A 85 -29.35 8.79 3.87
N GLU A 86 -28.95 9.26 2.69
CA GLU A 86 -29.06 10.67 2.27
C GLU A 86 -30.49 11.09 1.93
N ASN A 87 -31.34 10.15 1.53
CA ASN A 87 -32.76 10.40 1.22
C ASN A 87 -33.70 9.71 2.22
N PRO A 88 -33.79 10.18 3.48
CA PRO A 88 -34.48 9.45 4.54
C PRO A 88 -36.02 9.41 4.45
N THR A 89 -36.68 10.02 3.45
CA THR A 89 -38.15 10.07 3.38
C THR A 89 -38.71 10.18 1.95
N SER A 90 -39.14 9.04 1.41
CA SER A 90 -40.35 8.95 0.58
C SER A 90 -41.16 7.77 1.09
N ASN A 91 -41.79 7.98 2.25
CA ASN A 91 -42.90 7.15 2.69
C ASN A 91 -43.94 8.12 3.26
N VAL A 92 -44.88 8.51 2.40
CA VAL A 92 -46.16 9.16 2.73
C VAL A 92 -47.16 8.06 3.03
#